data_AF-A0A2H5E010-F1
#
_entry.id   AF-A0A2H5E010-F1
#
_cell.length_a   1.000
_cell.length_b   1.000
_cell.length_c   1.000
_cell.angle_alpha   90.00
_cell.angle_beta   90.00
_cell.angle_gamma   90.00
#
_symmetry.space_group_name_H-M   'P 1'
#
loop_
_entity.id
_entity.type
_entity.pdbx_description
1 polymer ?
#
loop_
_entity_poly.entity_id
_entity_poly.type
_entity_poly.pdbx_seq_one_letter_code
_entity_poly.pdbx_strand_id
1 'polypeptide(L)'
;MAFLHNPNSAQRLKRLNARQRKKMRVGEFRELGFHLVAVLRDGADADALLDGWLTRFDEAGISFGGHFDGKSQLEGVAFPVSGNQITEALRGELVAWLQAREEVQSLEASELIDLWHAV
;
A
#
# COMPACT_ATOMS: atom_id res chain seq x y z
N MET A 1 9.32 21.73 14.49
CA MET A 1 8.00 22.07 13.90
C MET A 1 7.96 21.52 12.49
N ALA A 2 7.39 20.33 12.31
CA ALA A 2 7.21 19.74 10.98
C ALA A 2 6.16 20.54 10.20
N PHE A 3 6.45 20.82 8.94
CA PHE A 3 5.69 21.74 8.10
C PHE A 3 4.25 21.25 7.89
N LEU A 4 3.28 21.94 8.48
CA LEU A 4 1.82 21.88 8.21
C LEU A 4 1.51 22.40 6.79
N HIS A 5 2.19 21.90 5.76
CA HIS A 5 1.89 22.31 4.39
C HIS A 5 1.62 21.10 3.53
N ASN A 6 0.33 20.89 3.21
CA ASN A 6 -0.10 19.88 2.26
C ASN A 6 0.71 20.05 0.96
N PRO A 7 1.58 19.09 0.60
CA PRO A 7 2.45 19.19 -0.56
C PRO A 7 1.67 19.15 -1.88
N ASN A 8 0.43 18.67 -1.82
CA ASN A 8 -0.53 18.62 -2.92
C ASN A 8 -1.51 19.81 -2.92
N SER A 9 -1.22 20.92 -2.21
CA SER A 9 -2.07 22.11 -2.22
C SER A 9 -2.15 22.75 -3.62
N ALA A 10 -3.33 23.18 -4.04
CA ALA A 10 -3.54 23.72 -5.39
C ALA A 10 -2.65 24.94 -5.69
N GLN A 11 -2.41 25.80 -4.70
CA GLN A 11 -1.53 26.97 -4.86
C GLN A 11 -0.06 26.57 -5.06
N ARG A 12 0.41 25.54 -4.36
CA ARG A 12 1.76 25.00 -4.55
C ARG A 12 1.89 24.36 -5.93
N LEU A 13 0.95 23.50 -6.31
CA LEU A 13 0.97 22.82 -7.61
C LEU A 13 1.00 23.79 -8.80
N LYS A 14 0.26 24.91 -8.73
CA LYS A 14 0.27 25.96 -9.76
C LYS A 14 1.64 26.62 -9.95
N ARG A 15 2.49 26.65 -8.92
CA ARG A 15 3.84 27.23 -8.97
C ARG A 15 4.91 26.25 -9.48
N LEU A 16 4.57 24.98 -9.62
CA LEU A 16 5.49 23.92 -10.00
C LEU A 16 5.29 23.54 -11.46
N ASN A 17 6.38 23.45 -12.21
CA ASN A 17 6.36 22.85 -13.55
C ASN A 17 6.25 21.31 -13.47
N ALA A 18 5.98 20.66 -14.60
CA ALA A 18 5.79 19.20 -14.65
C ALA A 18 7.01 18.42 -14.13
N ARG A 19 8.23 18.86 -14.46
CA ARG A 19 9.47 18.21 -13.97
C ARG A 19 9.60 18.30 -12.46
N GLN A 20 9.23 19.43 -11.85
CA GLN A 20 9.25 19.63 -10.40
C GLN A 20 8.19 18.78 -9.71
N ARG A 21 6.96 18.72 -10.25
CA ARG A 21 5.89 17.87 -9.69
C ARG A 21 6.29 16.40 -9.70
N LYS A 22 6.89 15.91 -10.80
CA LYS A 22 7.44 14.56 -10.89
C LYS A 22 8.54 14.30 -9.87
N LYS A 23 9.50 15.23 -9.75
CA LYS A 23 10.64 15.10 -8.82
C LYS A 23 10.18 15.02 -7.35
N MET A 24 9.13 15.77 -6.98
CA MET A 24 8.62 15.81 -5.61
C MET A 24 7.47 14.84 -5.34
N ARG A 25 7.05 14.05 -6.35
CA ARG A 25 5.94 13.07 -6.23
C ARG A 25 4.63 13.71 -5.74
N VAL A 26 4.25 14.82 -6.37
CA VAL A 26 3.01 15.57 -6.04
C VAL A 26 2.11 15.71 -7.26
N GLY A 27 0.83 16.04 -7.02
CA GLY A 27 -0.16 16.24 -8.06
C GLY A 27 -0.44 14.93 -8.81
N GLU A 28 -0.25 14.96 -10.13
CA GLU A 28 -0.43 13.81 -11.00
C GLU A 28 0.61 12.70 -10.79
N PHE A 29 1.71 12.99 -10.09
CA PHE A 29 2.78 12.02 -9.79
C PHE A 29 2.73 11.49 -8.36
N ARG A 30 1.63 11.73 -7.65
CA ARG A 30 1.38 11.13 -6.34
C ARG A 30 1.17 9.64 -6.49
N GLU A 31 1.78 8.88 -5.59
CA GLU A 31 1.62 7.43 -5.49
C GLU A 31 0.82 7.13 -4.22
N LEU A 32 -0.39 6.62 -4.42
CA LEU A 32 -1.27 6.19 -3.33
C LEU A 32 -1.04 4.71 -3.06
N GLY A 33 -0.98 4.35 -1.79
CA GLY A 33 -0.87 2.98 -1.33
C GLY A 33 -1.45 2.83 0.07
N PHE A 34 -1.32 1.65 0.65
CA PHE A 34 -1.82 1.38 1.99
C PHE A 34 -0.91 0.41 2.72
N HIS A 35 -0.81 0.60 4.03
CA HIS A 35 -0.20 -0.35 4.96
C HIS A 35 -1.18 -1.45 5.34
N LEU A 36 -0.62 -2.63 5.59
CA LEU A 36 -1.34 -3.82 5.99
C LEU A 36 -0.55 -4.59 7.05
N VAL A 37 -1.25 -5.03 8.08
CA VAL A 37 -0.76 -5.93 9.12
C VAL A 37 -1.73 -7.09 9.23
N ALA A 38 -1.26 -8.31 8.98
CA ALA A 38 -2.03 -9.54 9.15
C ALA A 38 -1.36 -10.40 10.22
N VAL A 39 -2.15 -10.89 11.18
CA VAL A 39 -1.71 -11.92 12.13
C VAL A 39 -2.25 -13.25 11.68
N LEU A 40 -1.37 -14.22 11.51
CA LEU A 40 -1.68 -15.59 11.15
C LEU A 40 -1.92 -16.44 12.38
N ARG A 41 -2.71 -17.49 12.23
CA ARG A 41 -2.92 -18.51 13.27
C ARG A 41 -1.69 -19.41 13.40
N ASP A 42 -1.52 -20.00 14.58
CA ASP A 42 -0.48 -21.00 14.82
C ASP A 42 -0.60 -22.17 13.82
N GLY A 43 0.53 -22.53 13.21
CA GLY A 43 0.60 -23.62 12.24
C GLY A 43 0.13 -23.26 10.82
N ALA A 44 -0.20 -21.99 10.55
CA ALA A 44 -0.43 -21.52 9.18
C ALA A 44 0.82 -21.64 8.31
N ASP A 45 0.63 -21.87 7.02
CA ASP A 45 1.71 -21.91 6.05
C ASP A 45 1.97 -20.49 5.54
N ALA A 46 2.86 -19.78 6.24
CA ALA A 46 3.17 -18.38 5.95
C ALA A 46 3.72 -18.18 4.54
N ASP A 47 4.51 -19.14 4.02
CA ASP A 47 5.10 -19.07 2.68
C ASP A 47 4.00 -19.25 1.62
N ALA A 48 3.12 -20.24 1.78
CA ALA A 48 2.00 -20.45 0.85
C ALA A 48 1.01 -19.28 0.85
N LEU A 49 0.78 -18.65 2.01
CA LEU A 49 -0.04 -17.44 2.11
C LEU A 49 0.65 -16.26 1.41
N LEU A 50 1.95 -16.06 1.60
CA LEU A 50 2.71 -15.00 0.95
C LEU A 50 2.73 -15.17 -0.57
N ASP A 51 2.96 -16.38 -1.08
CA ASP A 51 2.97 -16.65 -2.52
C ASP A 51 1.60 -16.36 -3.15
N GLY A 52 0.52 -16.81 -2.50
CA GLY A 52 -0.84 -16.50 -2.93
C GLY A 52 -1.14 -15.00 -2.89
N TRP A 53 -0.60 -14.29 -1.89
CA TRP A 53 -0.76 -12.85 -1.74
C TRP A 53 -0.02 -12.11 -2.86
N LEU A 54 1.24 -12.43 -3.12
CA LEU A 54 2.04 -11.81 -4.19
C LEU A 54 1.43 -12.06 -5.57
N THR A 55 0.86 -13.25 -5.80
CA THR A 55 0.13 -13.55 -7.04
C THR A 55 -1.00 -12.55 -7.30
N ARG A 56 -1.72 -12.09 -6.26
CA ARG A 56 -2.77 -11.08 -6.41
C ARG A 56 -2.22 -9.70 -6.80
N PHE A 57 -1.04 -9.35 -6.32
CA PHE A 57 -0.37 -8.10 -6.69
C PHE A 57 0.09 -8.14 -8.14
N ASP A 58 0.64 -9.28 -8.58
CA ASP A 58 1.03 -9.48 -9.97
C ASP A 58 -0.18 -9.40 -10.92
N GLU A 59 -1.30 -10.04 -10.57
CA GLU A 59 -2.57 -9.95 -11.33
C GLU A 59 -3.10 -8.51 -11.43
N ALA A 60 -2.99 -7.75 -10.34
CA ALA A 60 -3.39 -6.36 -10.28
C ALA A 60 -2.36 -5.40 -10.89
N GLY A 61 -1.17 -5.90 -11.28
CA GLY A 61 -0.08 -5.10 -11.83
C GLY A 61 0.46 -4.04 -10.86
N ILE A 62 0.39 -4.30 -9.56
CA ILE A 62 0.95 -3.46 -8.49
C ILE A 62 2.01 -4.25 -7.73
N SER A 63 2.63 -3.68 -6.69
CA SER A 63 3.65 -4.39 -5.93
C SER A 63 3.40 -4.27 -4.42
N PHE A 64 3.91 -5.27 -3.70
CA PHE A 64 3.85 -5.36 -2.25
C PHE A 64 5.27 -5.52 -1.71
N GLY A 65 5.59 -4.74 -0.68
CA GLY A 65 6.83 -4.86 0.07
C GLY A 65 6.50 -5.08 1.53
N GLY A 66 7.04 -6.14 2.13
CA GLY A 66 6.75 -6.46 3.52
C GLY A 66 7.74 -7.45 4.10
N HIS A 67 7.52 -7.81 5.35
CA HIS A 67 8.28 -8.84 6.05
C HIS A 67 7.37 -9.62 7.01
N PHE A 68 7.85 -10.80 7.41
CA PHE A 68 7.34 -11.49 8.57
C PHE A 68 8.16 -11.14 9.81
N ASP A 69 7.53 -11.09 10.98
CA ASP A 69 8.21 -10.90 12.28
C ASP A 69 9.01 -12.14 12.75
N GLY A 70 9.00 -13.22 11.94
CA GLY A 70 9.62 -14.50 12.24
C GLY A 70 8.73 -15.45 13.03
N LYS A 71 7.47 -15.10 13.29
CA LYS A 71 6.48 -15.97 13.94
C LYS A 71 5.23 -16.12 13.09
N SER A 72 4.42 -15.06 13.03
CA SER A 72 3.05 -15.17 12.51
C SER A 72 2.49 -13.84 12.05
N GLN A 73 3.27 -12.75 12.07
CA GLN A 73 2.77 -11.45 11.64
C GLN A 73 3.39 -11.06 10.31
N LEU A 74 2.54 -10.81 9.32
CA LEU A 74 2.90 -10.18 8.04
C LEU A 74 2.64 -8.68 8.16
N GLU A 75 3.67 -7.88 7.99
CA GLU A 75 3.55 -6.43 7.88
C GLU A 75 4.11 -5.95 6.53
N GLY A 76 3.40 -5.04 5.88
CA GLY A 76 3.90 -4.48 4.63
C GLY A 76 3.07 -3.32 4.08
N VAL A 77 3.49 -2.89 2.90
CA VAL A 77 2.92 -1.78 2.16
C VAL A 77 2.65 -2.19 0.71
N ALA A 78 1.44 -1.89 0.26
CA ALA A 78 1.05 -1.96 -1.15
C ALA A 78 1.41 -0.64 -1.83
N PHE A 79 2.10 -0.71 -2.97
CA PHE A 79 2.50 0.48 -3.73
C PHE A 79 2.33 0.30 -5.24
N PRO A 80 2.03 1.39 -5.96
CA PRO A 80 1.84 1.36 -7.40
C PRO A 80 3.16 1.14 -8.12
N VAL A 81 3.15 0.36 -9.19
CA VAL A 81 4.28 0.22 -10.13
C VAL A 81 3.81 0.39 -11.56
N SER A 82 4.74 0.69 -12.47
CA SER A 82 4.45 0.76 -13.92
C SER A 82 3.30 1.71 -14.33
N GLY A 83 2.94 2.68 -13.48
CA GLY A 83 1.84 3.62 -13.72
C GLY A 83 0.45 3.13 -13.31
N ASN A 84 0.33 1.92 -12.75
CA ASN A 84 -0.93 1.40 -12.25
C ASN A 84 -1.26 2.00 -10.88
N GLN A 85 -2.42 2.63 -10.75
CA GLN A 85 -2.85 3.27 -9.51
C GLN A 85 -3.65 2.30 -8.64
N ILE A 86 -3.42 2.36 -7.32
CA ILE A 86 -4.23 1.62 -6.37
C ILE A 86 -5.51 2.42 -6.11
N THR A 87 -6.65 1.84 -6.46
CA THR A 87 -7.98 2.41 -6.20
C THR A 87 -8.55 1.84 -4.90
N GLU A 88 -9.55 2.52 -4.33
CA GLU A 88 -10.23 2.03 -3.13
C GLU A 88 -10.93 0.69 -3.36
N ALA A 89 -11.43 0.46 -4.58
CA ALA A 89 -12.02 -0.81 -4.99
C ALA A 89 -10.97 -1.95 -4.97
N LEU A 90 -9.82 -1.73 -5.60
CA LEU A 90 -8.73 -2.71 -5.61
C LEU A 90 -8.21 -3.00 -4.19
N ARG A 91 -8.03 -1.96 -3.37
CA ARG A 91 -7.68 -2.11 -1.95
C ARG A 91 -8.71 -3.00 -1.24
N GLY A 92 -10.01 -2.72 -1.42
CA GLY A 92 -11.09 -3.50 -0.83
C GLY A 92 -11.07 -4.97 -1.24
N GLU A 93 -10.84 -5.26 -2.53
CA GLU A 93 -10.73 -6.63 -3.05
C GLU A 93 -9.56 -7.41 -2.43
N LEU A 94 -8.39 -6.78 -2.33
CA LEU A 94 -7.20 -7.38 -1.72
C LEU A 94 -7.39 -7.66 -0.22
N VAL A 95 -7.96 -6.69 0.51
CA VAL A 95 -8.26 -6.84 1.94
C VAL A 95 -9.30 -7.95 2.17
N ALA A 96 -10.37 -7.98 1.37
CA ALA A 96 -11.40 -9.01 1.47
C ALA A 96 -10.83 -10.41 1.20
N TRP A 97 -9.87 -10.53 0.29
CA TRP A 97 -9.20 -11.80 -0.01
C TRP A 97 -8.42 -12.35 1.19
N LEU A 98 -7.71 -11.50 1.94
CA LEU A 98 -7.03 -11.92 3.18
C LEU A 98 -8.04 -12.24 4.29
N GLN A 99 -9.11 -11.47 4.42
CA GLN A 99 -10.16 -11.72 5.43
C GLN A 99 -10.90 -13.05 5.22
N ALA A 100 -11.02 -13.51 3.98
CA ALA A 100 -11.68 -14.77 3.66
C ALA A 100 -10.82 -16.02 3.98
N ARG A 101 -9.54 -15.85 4.32
CA ARG A 101 -8.63 -16.96 4.59
C ARG A 101 -8.73 -17.42 6.05
N GLU A 102 -8.90 -18.73 6.23
CA GLU A 102 -9.01 -19.34 7.57
C GLU A 102 -7.72 -19.18 8.39
N GLU A 103 -6.58 -19.13 7.72
CA GLU A 103 -5.24 -18.99 8.29
C GLU A 103 -4.98 -17.60 8.89
N VAL A 104 -5.77 -16.59 8.53
CA VAL A 104 -5.66 -15.22 9.07
C VAL A 104 -6.50 -15.12 10.34
N GLN A 105 -5.85 -14.73 11.43
CA GLN A 105 -6.47 -14.49 12.73
C GLN A 105 -7.03 -13.08 12.84
N SER A 106 -6.24 -12.07 12.44
CA SER A 106 -6.66 -10.67 12.42
C SER A 106 -6.00 -9.93 11.26
N LEU A 107 -6.67 -8.88 10.78
CA LEU A 107 -6.19 -8.06 9.68
C LEU A 107 -6.50 -6.59 9.95
N GLU A 108 -5.47 -5.76 9.82
CA GLU A 108 -5.56 -4.31 9.86
C GLU A 108 -5.03 -3.74 8.54
N ALA A 109 -5.83 -2.93 7.87
CA ALA A 109 -5.43 -2.26 6.63
C ALA A 109 -5.80 -0.78 6.70
N SER A 110 -4.80 0.07 6.55
CA SER A 110 -5.00 1.53 6.51
C SER A 110 -5.81 1.98 5.28
N GLU A 111 -6.30 3.22 5.30
CA GLU A 111 -6.84 3.88 4.11
C GLU A 111 -5.74 4.13 3.07
N LEU A 112 -6.14 4.55 1.85
CA LEU A 112 -5.16 4.99 0.86
C LEU A 112 -4.48 6.29 1.30
N ILE A 113 -3.17 6.23 1.46
CA ILE A 113 -2.31 7.34 1.85
C ILE A 113 -1.33 7.71 0.74
N ASP A 114 -0.85 8.95 0.78
CA ASP A 114 0.27 9.39 -0.05
C ASP A 114 1.57 8.80 0.49
N LEU A 115 2.12 7.79 -0.19
CA LEU A 115 3.31 7.06 0.29
C LEU A 115 4.55 7.94 0.45
N TRP A 116 4.56 9.13 -0.14
CA TRP A 116 5.69 10.06 -0.09
C TRP A 116 5.55 11.14 0.97
N HIS A 117 4.33 11.44 1.39
CA HIS A 117 4.02 12.60 2.22
C HIS A 117 3.07 12.30 3.39
N ALA A 118 2.68 11.04 3.59
CA ALA A 118 1.97 10.63 4.79
C ALA A 118 2.88 10.85 6.02
N VAL A 119 2.34 11.57 7.01
CA VAL A 119 2.96 11.84 8.31
C VAL A 119 1.99 11.37 9.38
#